data_AF-A0A383D5X9-F1
#
_entry.id   AF-A0A383D5X9-F1
#
_cell.length_a   1.000
_cell.length_b   1.000
_cell.length_c   1.000
_cell.angle_alpha   90.00
_cell.angle_beta   90.00
_cell.angle_gamma   90.00
#
_symmetry.space_group_name_H-M   'P 1'
#
loop_
_entity.id
_entity.type
_entity.pdbx_description
1 polymer ?
#
loop_
_entity_poly.entity_id
_entity_poly.type
_entity_poly.pdbx_seq_one_letter_code
_entity_poly.pdbx_strand_id
1 'polypeptide(L)'
;RAVLRNIAPPLAVPTPMMIPAGSKAGRVKLAAGLWSFARLASGRGDEQHRQLGAKATYDLEPLLKPGLVAGSVVMSEYATDDARLTLETVRSAAAAGAIAANYAEVSSIVTDPEGLKVGALDVATGESFVVRCRCLVNAAGPWFDRVRALHAGSEDGRVQLTRGIHVVVPHNRLPVRSIIILKAADGRSTFVVPSGRYSYIGTTDTVYEGEPEEPGASVEDVAYLLASVAHSFEDAP
;
A
#
# COMPACT_ATOMS: atom_id res chain seq x y z
N ARG A 1 -10.79 7.74 -2.45
CA ARG A 1 -9.91 8.94 -2.57
C ARG A 1 -10.63 10.21 -2.13
N ALA A 2 -11.70 10.64 -2.80
CA ALA A 2 -12.41 11.89 -2.46
C ALA A 2 -12.85 11.97 -0.98
N VAL A 3 -13.38 10.89 -0.40
CA VAL A 3 -13.76 10.86 1.02
C VAL A 3 -12.54 11.09 1.92
N LEU A 4 -11.44 10.38 1.69
CA LEU A 4 -10.22 10.50 2.51
C LEU A 4 -9.63 11.91 2.45
N ARG A 5 -9.65 12.55 1.28
CA ARG A 5 -9.24 13.96 1.11
C ARG A 5 -10.08 14.93 1.94
N ASN A 6 -11.34 14.60 2.20
CA ASN A 6 -12.24 15.45 2.98
C ASN A 6 -12.09 15.20 4.48
N ILE A 7 -11.96 13.94 4.91
CA ILE A 7 -11.93 13.59 6.34
C ILE A 7 -10.52 13.63 6.95
N ALA A 8 -9.47 13.48 6.14
CA ALA A 8 -8.08 13.56 6.56
C ALA A 8 -7.19 14.26 5.50
N PRO A 9 -7.45 15.55 5.17
CA PRO A 9 -6.70 16.26 4.13
C PRO A 9 -5.16 16.22 4.28
N PRO A 10 -4.57 16.38 5.49
CA PRO A 10 -3.11 16.32 5.67
C PRO A 10 -2.49 14.96 5.35
N LEU A 11 -3.29 13.89 5.30
CA LEU A 11 -2.86 12.51 5.03
C LEU A 11 -3.19 12.04 3.62
N ALA A 12 -3.81 12.89 2.80
CA ALA A 12 -4.11 12.61 1.40
C ALA A 12 -3.37 13.62 0.51
N VAL A 13 -2.04 13.47 0.44
CA VAL A 13 -1.15 14.42 -0.24
C VAL A 13 -1.18 14.17 -1.74
N PRO A 14 -1.63 15.12 -2.58
CA PRO A 14 -1.63 14.95 -4.02
C PRO A 14 -0.18 14.81 -4.55
N THR A 15 0.07 13.73 -5.27
CA THR A 15 1.39 13.40 -5.81
C THR A 15 1.26 13.05 -7.29
N PRO A 16 2.05 13.66 -8.19
CA PRO A 16 2.00 13.31 -9.60
C PRO A 16 2.48 11.87 -9.81
N MET A 17 1.71 11.09 -10.55
CA MET A 17 2.08 9.75 -10.99
C MET A 17 2.21 9.73 -12.51
N MET A 18 3.38 9.34 -12.99
CA MET A 18 3.70 9.09 -14.39
C MET A 18 3.55 7.60 -14.69
N ILE A 19 2.81 7.31 -15.75
CA ILE A 19 2.69 5.97 -16.34
C ILE A 19 3.34 6.02 -17.73
N PRO A 20 4.57 5.50 -17.87
CA PRO A 20 5.26 5.49 -19.15
C PRO A 20 4.62 4.51 -20.14
N ALA A 21 4.71 4.82 -21.44
CA ALA A 21 4.17 3.99 -22.50
C ALA A 21 5.22 3.76 -23.61
N GLY A 22 5.51 2.50 -23.91
CA GLY A 22 6.49 2.11 -24.94
C GLY A 22 6.07 2.45 -26.37
N SER A 23 4.79 2.74 -26.63
CA SER A 23 4.29 3.08 -27.98
C SER A 23 3.21 4.16 -27.95
N LYS A 24 3.06 4.88 -29.07
CA LYS A 24 2.01 5.90 -29.23
C LYS A 24 0.61 5.29 -29.07
N ALA A 25 0.38 4.10 -29.62
CA ALA A 25 -0.89 3.38 -29.47
C ALA A 25 -1.13 2.99 -28.00
N GLY A 26 -0.11 2.49 -27.29
CA GLY A 26 -0.19 2.18 -25.87
C GLY A 26 -0.54 3.40 -25.02
N ARG A 27 0.08 4.54 -25.30
CA ARG A 27 -0.22 5.82 -24.62
C ARG A 27 -1.68 6.26 -24.81
N VAL A 28 -2.20 6.18 -26.05
CA VAL A 28 -3.59 6.53 -26.36
C VAL A 28 -4.56 5.56 -25.67
N LYS A 29 -4.28 4.25 -25.71
CA LYS A 29 -5.07 3.23 -25.01
C LYS A 29 -5.13 3.49 -23.51
N LEU A 30 -4.00 3.82 -22.89
CA LEU A 30 -3.90 4.14 -21.48
C LEU A 30 -4.72 5.39 -21.13
N ALA A 31 -4.58 6.47 -21.90
CA ALA A 31 -5.35 7.69 -21.70
C ALA A 31 -6.87 7.44 -21.82
N ALA A 32 -7.31 6.67 -22.81
CA ALA A 32 -8.71 6.30 -22.96
C ALA A 32 -9.23 5.48 -21.77
N GLY A 33 -8.45 4.52 -21.27
CA GLY A 33 -8.79 3.74 -20.07
C GLY A 33 -8.96 4.64 -18.84
N LEU A 34 -8.05 5.59 -18.64
CA LEU A 34 -8.09 6.53 -17.52
C LEU A 34 -9.22 7.54 -17.62
N TRP A 35 -9.54 7.99 -18.83
CA TRP A 35 -10.72 8.81 -19.08
C TRP A 35 -12.00 8.08 -18.68
N SER A 36 -12.16 6.82 -19.10
CA SER A 36 -13.30 5.98 -18.75
C SER A 36 -13.36 5.75 -17.24
N PHE A 37 -12.22 5.45 -16.61
CA PHE A 37 -12.13 5.28 -15.16
C PHE A 37 -12.55 6.54 -14.40
N ALA A 38 -12.02 7.71 -14.76
CA ALA A 38 -12.38 8.97 -14.13
C ALA A 38 -13.89 9.28 -14.25
N ARG A 39 -14.50 8.97 -15.41
CA ARG A 39 -15.93 9.16 -15.61
C ARG A 39 -16.79 8.26 -14.72
N LEU A 40 -16.35 7.04 -14.45
CA LEU A 40 -17.03 6.10 -13.54
C LEU A 40 -16.78 6.44 -12.07
N ALA A 41 -15.56 6.84 -11.71
CA ALA A 41 -15.12 6.94 -10.33
C ALA A 41 -15.64 8.18 -9.60
N SER A 42 -15.81 9.31 -10.28
CA SER A 42 -16.02 10.58 -9.57
C SER A 42 -17.22 11.39 -10.03
N GLY A 43 -17.75 11.23 -11.25
CA GLY A 43 -18.79 12.12 -11.81
C GLY A 43 -18.41 13.62 -11.88
N ARG A 44 -17.29 14.02 -11.25
CA ARG A 44 -16.72 15.35 -11.10
C ARG A 44 -15.31 15.31 -11.69
N GLY A 45 -15.11 16.07 -12.76
CA GLY A 45 -13.91 16.07 -13.60
C GLY A 45 -12.68 16.79 -13.01
N ASP A 46 -12.45 16.70 -11.70
CA ASP A 46 -11.31 17.37 -11.05
C ASP A 46 -9.98 16.62 -11.23
N GLU A 47 -10.01 15.30 -11.45
CA GLU A 47 -8.80 14.50 -11.65
C GLU A 47 -8.50 14.35 -13.14
N GLN A 48 -7.91 15.40 -13.71
CA GLN A 48 -7.46 15.40 -15.10
C GLN A 48 -6.14 14.64 -15.25
N HIS A 49 -6.08 13.75 -16.24
CA HIS A 49 -4.84 13.14 -16.69
C HIS A 49 -4.31 13.90 -17.91
N ARG A 50 -2.99 13.97 -18.03
CA ARG A 50 -2.29 14.65 -19.12
C ARG A 50 -1.45 13.67 -19.91
N GLN A 51 -1.60 13.67 -21.23
CA GLN A 51 -0.72 12.90 -22.11
C GLN A 51 0.53 13.72 -22.41
N LEU A 52 1.71 13.13 -22.20
CA LEU A 52 2.99 13.70 -22.58
C LEU A 52 3.59 12.93 -23.76
N GLY A 53 4.16 13.65 -24.73
CA GLY A 53 4.98 13.04 -25.78
C GLY A 53 6.36 12.65 -25.24
N ALA A 54 7.10 11.83 -25.99
CA ALA A 54 8.42 11.34 -25.61
C ALA A 54 9.34 12.45 -25.05
N LYS A 55 9.52 13.56 -25.79
CA LYS A 55 10.33 14.70 -25.35
C LYS A 55 9.93 15.21 -23.95
N ALA A 56 8.66 15.54 -23.76
CA ALA A 56 8.15 16.04 -22.49
C ALA A 56 8.24 15.02 -21.34
N THR A 57 8.17 13.71 -21.65
CA THR A 57 8.38 12.64 -20.67
C THR A 57 9.83 12.63 -20.17
N TYR A 58 10.82 12.66 -21.07
CA TYR A 58 12.24 12.70 -20.67
C TYR A 58 12.62 14.03 -20.03
N ASP A 59 12.02 15.15 -20.46
CA ASP A 59 12.25 16.45 -19.79
C ASP A 59 11.74 16.41 -18.32
N LEU A 60 10.63 15.69 -18.06
CA LEU A 60 10.07 15.51 -16.72
C LEU A 60 10.91 14.55 -15.86
N GLU A 61 11.29 13.39 -16.41
CA GLU A 61 12.09 12.36 -15.74
C GLU A 61 13.36 12.03 -16.56
N PRO A 62 14.43 12.84 -16.43
CA PRO A 62 15.62 12.73 -17.28
C PRO A 62 16.42 11.44 -17.15
N LEU A 63 16.28 10.73 -16.02
CA LEU A 63 16.99 9.49 -15.77
C LEU A 63 16.39 8.29 -16.51
N LEU A 64 15.19 8.42 -17.09
CA LEU A 64 14.62 7.34 -17.90
C LEU A 64 15.52 7.09 -19.11
N LYS A 65 15.85 5.83 -19.38
CA LYS A 65 16.69 5.46 -20.53
C LYS A 65 16.12 6.02 -21.84
N PRO A 66 16.92 6.75 -22.64
CA PRO A 66 16.49 7.26 -23.92
C PRO A 66 15.96 6.15 -24.85
N GLY A 67 14.85 6.43 -25.52
CA GLY A 67 14.22 5.49 -26.45
C GLY A 67 13.37 4.39 -25.79
N LEU A 68 13.37 4.26 -24.46
CA LEU A 68 12.56 3.28 -23.74
C LEU A 68 11.05 3.52 -23.92
N VAL A 69 10.64 4.78 -24.00
CA VAL A 69 9.23 5.20 -24.00
C VAL A 69 8.92 6.16 -25.14
N ALA A 70 7.70 6.02 -25.71
CA ALA A 70 7.14 6.90 -26.73
C ALA A 70 6.37 8.09 -26.14
N GLY A 71 6.24 8.14 -24.81
CA GLY A 71 5.52 9.15 -24.05
C GLY A 71 5.02 8.59 -22.73
N SER A 72 4.15 9.34 -22.06
CA SER A 72 3.55 8.93 -20.79
C SER A 72 2.15 9.51 -20.62
N VAL A 73 1.43 8.99 -19.63
CA VAL A 73 0.25 9.65 -19.06
C VAL A 73 0.56 10.02 -17.63
N VAL A 74 0.36 11.28 -17.27
CA VAL A 74 0.53 11.78 -15.90
C VAL A 74 -0.84 12.02 -15.29
N MET A 75 -1.06 11.57 -14.07
CA MET A 75 -2.27 11.81 -13.29
C MET A 75 -1.94 12.21 -11.86
N SER A 76 -2.95 12.70 -11.15
CA SER A 76 -2.83 12.91 -9.70
C SER A 76 -3.11 11.60 -8.97
N GLU A 77 -2.17 11.20 -8.13
CA GLU A 77 -2.34 10.15 -7.13
C GLU A 77 -2.23 10.75 -5.73
N TYR A 78 -2.43 9.97 -4.67
CA TYR A 78 -2.34 10.49 -3.30
C TYR A 78 -1.38 9.65 -2.47
N ALA A 79 -0.30 10.27 -2.02
CA ALA A 79 0.57 9.69 -0.99
C ALA A 79 -0.11 9.84 0.37
N THR A 80 0.09 8.83 1.22
CA THR A 80 -0.43 8.81 2.59
C THR A 80 0.62 8.21 3.52
N ASP A 81 0.64 8.69 4.76
CA ASP A 81 1.33 8.01 5.85
C ASP A 81 0.31 7.07 6.49
N ASP A 82 0.46 5.78 6.21
CA ASP A 82 -0.47 4.72 6.61
C ASP A 82 -0.50 4.50 8.13
N ALA A 83 0.65 4.56 8.78
CA ALA A 83 0.78 4.50 10.23
C ALA A 83 0.07 5.69 10.90
N ARG A 84 0.27 6.91 10.38
CA ARG A 84 -0.45 8.10 10.86
C ARG A 84 -1.94 8.02 10.61
N LEU A 85 -2.37 7.54 9.44
CA LEU A 85 -3.80 7.38 9.15
C LEU A 85 -4.47 6.40 10.13
N THR A 86 -3.79 5.31 10.45
CA THR A 86 -4.24 4.34 11.46
C THR A 86 -4.34 4.98 12.83
N LEU A 87 -3.30 5.71 13.25
CA LEU A 87 -3.28 6.40 14.54
C LEU A 87 -4.38 7.47 14.64
N GLU A 88 -4.55 8.31 13.62
CA GLU A 88 -5.60 9.35 13.63
C GLU A 88 -7.01 8.73 13.65
N THR A 89 -7.20 7.56 13.02
CA THR A 89 -8.46 6.81 13.12
C THR A 89 -8.73 6.35 14.56
N VAL A 90 -7.73 5.76 15.22
CA VAL A 90 -7.85 5.34 16.63
C VAL A 90 -8.10 6.54 17.55
N ARG A 91 -7.37 7.65 17.35
CA ARG A 91 -7.56 8.88 18.13
C ARG A 91 -8.95 9.48 17.94
N SER A 92 -9.47 9.47 16.71
CA SER A 92 -10.83 9.93 16.43
C SER A 92 -11.89 9.06 17.12
N ALA A 93 -11.70 7.74 17.15
CA ALA A 93 -12.59 6.82 17.86
C ALA A 93 -12.54 7.07 19.38
N ALA A 94 -11.34 7.24 19.96
CA ALA A 94 -11.18 7.55 21.37
C ALA A 94 -11.81 8.90 21.76
N ALA A 95 -11.67 9.92 20.92
CA ALA A 95 -12.33 11.21 21.10
C ALA A 95 -13.87 11.11 21.06
N ALA A 96 -14.41 10.12 20.34
CA ALA A 96 -15.83 9.79 20.31
C ALA A 96 -16.29 8.88 21.48
N GLY A 97 -15.40 8.54 22.41
CA GLY A 97 -15.70 7.76 23.61
C GLY A 97 -15.38 6.26 23.52
N ALA A 98 -14.71 5.81 22.46
CA ALA A 98 -14.21 4.43 22.40
C ALA A 98 -13.04 4.22 23.36
N ILE A 99 -12.95 3.02 23.95
CA ILE A 99 -11.76 2.58 24.67
C ILE A 99 -10.82 1.92 23.66
N ALA A 100 -9.62 2.47 23.53
CA ALA A 100 -8.56 1.89 22.71
C ALA A 100 -7.42 1.42 23.61
N ALA A 101 -7.06 0.14 23.51
CA ALA A 101 -5.95 -0.46 24.22
C ALA A 101 -4.97 -1.07 23.21
N ASN A 102 -3.71 -0.64 23.26
CA ASN A 102 -2.60 -1.30 22.58
C ASN A 102 -1.93 -2.29 23.56
N TYR A 103 -1.08 -3.17 23.04
CA TYR A 103 -0.44 -4.22 23.84
C TYR A 103 -1.43 -5.14 24.58
N ALA A 104 -2.67 -5.22 24.09
CA ALA A 104 -3.72 -6.10 24.60
C ALA A 104 -4.02 -7.17 23.54
N GLU A 105 -3.43 -8.35 23.71
CA GLU A 105 -3.56 -9.47 22.77
C GLU A 105 -4.78 -10.32 23.11
N VAL A 106 -5.62 -10.63 22.12
CA VAL A 106 -6.77 -11.52 22.32
C VAL A 106 -6.27 -12.95 22.51
N SER A 107 -6.64 -13.58 23.63
CA SER A 107 -6.17 -14.92 24.00
C SER A 107 -7.26 -15.99 24.02
N SER A 108 -8.55 -15.59 24.02
CA SER A 108 -9.68 -16.54 23.95
C SER A 108 -10.97 -15.86 23.53
N ILE A 109 -11.85 -16.61 22.84
CA ILE A 109 -13.18 -16.15 22.43
C ILE A 109 -14.21 -17.21 22.80
N VAL A 110 -15.04 -16.92 23.81
CA VAL A 110 -16.03 -17.86 24.35
C VAL A 110 -17.44 -17.30 24.18
N THR A 111 -18.33 -18.13 23.63
CA THR A 111 -19.77 -17.85 23.60
C THR A 111 -20.47 -18.85 24.51
N ASP A 112 -21.13 -18.36 25.55
CA ASP A 112 -21.88 -19.16 26.50
C ASP A 112 -23.30 -18.58 26.71
N PRO A 113 -24.17 -19.19 27.55
CA PRO A 113 -25.51 -18.67 27.81
C PRO A 113 -25.55 -17.25 28.41
N GLU A 114 -24.46 -16.75 29.01
CA GLU A 114 -24.35 -15.38 29.52
C GLU A 114 -23.92 -14.36 28.44
N GLY A 115 -23.47 -14.83 27.27
CA GLY A 115 -23.12 -14.02 26.11
C GLY A 115 -21.70 -14.25 25.60
N LEU A 116 -21.20 -13.29 24.82
CA LEU A 116 -19.87 -13.34 24.21
C LEU A 116 -18.82 -12.71 25.12
N LYS A 117 -17.77 -13.46 25.41
CA LYS A 117 -16.65 -13.10 26.28
C LYS A 117 -15.34 -13.22 25.51
N VAL A 118 -14.49 -12.21 25.61
CA VAL A 118 -13.16 -12.17 24.99
C VAL A 118 -12.12 -12.03 26.09
N GLY A 119 -11.24 -13.01 26.20
CA GLY A 119 -10.05 -12.91 27.05
C GLY A 119 -8.96 -12.13 26.33
N ALA A 120 -8.26 -11.27 27.06
CA ALA A 120 -7.12 -10.52 26.57
C ALA A 120 -5.97 -10.58 27.57
N LEU A 121 -4.74 -10.59 27.05
CA LEU A 121 -3.48 -10.49 27.78
C LEU A 121 -2.89 -9.10 27.55
N ASP A 122 -2.68 -8.35 28.62
CA ASP A 122 -1.80 -7.18 28.57
C ASP A 122 -0.35 -7.69 28.50
N VAL A 123 0.28 -7.56 27.33
CA VAL A 123 1.64 -8.07 27.10
C VAL A 123 2.71 -7.22 27.78
N ALA A 124 2.38 -5.99 28.22
CA ALA A 124 3.32 -5.13 28.93
C ALA A 124 3.44 -5.53 30.41
N THR A 125 2.36 -6.03 31.01
CA THR A 125 2.30 -6.40 32.44
C THR A 125 2.23 -7.91 32.68
N GLY A 126 1.78 -8.68 31.69
CA GLY A 126 1.47 -10.10 31.81
C GLY A 126 0.10 -10.41 32.43
N GLU A 127 -0.70 -9.39 32.75
CA GLU A 127 -2.01 -9.56 33.36
C GLU A 127 -3.08 -9.93 32.32
N SER A 128 -4.01 -10.81 32.70
CA SER A 128 -5.14 -11.19 31.85
C SER A 128 -6.45 -10.60 32.35
N PHE A 129 -7.32 -10.19 31.42
CA PHE A 129 -8.64 -9.65 31.71
C PHE A 129 -9.69 -10.13 30.69
N VAL A 130 -10.97 -9.95 31.02
CA VAL A 130 -12.10 -10.40 30.20
C VAL A 130 -13.01 -9.24 29.84
N VAL A 131 -13.32 -9.12 28.55
CA VAL A 131 -14.28 -8.16 28.00
C VAL A 131 -15.56 -8.89 27.61
N ARG A 132 -16.71 -8.44 28.14
CA ARG A 132 -18.03 -8.89 27.68
C ARG A 132 -18.51 -7.98 26.55
N CYS A 133 -18.97 -8.56 25.44
CA CYS A 133 -19.46 -7.80 24.31
C CYS A 133 -20.70 -8.44 23.69
N ARG A 134 -21.43 -7.67 22.86
CA ARG A 134 -22.59 -8.18 22.09
C ARG A 134 -22.19 -8.65 20.70
N CYS A 135 -21.10 -8.11 20.18
CA CYS A 135 -20.57 -8.36 18.85
C CYS A 135 -19.05 -8.27 18.93
N LEU A 136 -18.37 -9.15 18.21
CA LEU A 136 -16.93 -9.13 18.02
C LEU A 136 -16.66 -9.01 16.52
N VAL A 137 -15.81 -8.06 16.16
CA VAL A 137 -15.32 -7.89 14.78
C VAL A 137 -13.86 -8.35 14.75
N ASN A 138 -13.58 -9.43 14.01
CA ASN A 138 -12.20 -9.85 13.75
C ASN A 138 -11.65 -9.04 12.56
N ALA A 139 -10.86 -8.02 12.85
CA ALA A 139 -10.15 -7.18 11.89
C ALA A 139 -8.62 -7.37 11.99
N ALA A 140 -8.15 -8.58 12.34
CA ALA A 140 -6.75 -8.85 12.64
C ALA A 140 -5.83 -9.03 11.42
N GLY A 141 -6.25 -8.61 10.22
CA GLY A 141 -5.42 -8.65 9.01
C GLY A 141 -4.80 -10.04 8.75
N PRO A 142 -3.47 -10.15 8.55
CA PRO A 142 -2.77 -11.44 8.38
C PRO A 142 -3.02 -12.46 9.49
N TRP A 143 -3.34 -12.01 10.71
CA TRP A 143 -3.62 -12.86 11.86
C TRP A 143 -5.08 -13.33 11.95
N PHE A 144 -5.91 -13.05 10.94
CA PHE A 144 -7.35 -13.37 10.95
C PHE A 144 -7.63 -14.82 11.32
N ASP A 145 -6.91 -15.78 10.72
CA ASP A 145 -7.08 -17.21 10.98
C ASP A 145 -6.66 -17.60 12.41
N ARG A 146 -5.60 -16.98 12.95
CA ARG A 146 -5.15 -17.18 14.35
C ARG A 146 -6.21 -16.72 15.34
N VAL A 147 -6.75 -15.52 15.15
CA VAL A 147 -7.81 -15.00 16.03
C VAL A 147 -9.08 -15.83 15.90
N ARG A 148 -9.42 -16.30 14.69
CA ARG A 148 -10.60 -17.16 14.48
C ARG A 148 -10.45 -18.50 15.22
N ALA A 149 -9.26 -19.10 15.20
CA ALA A 149 -8.98 -20.37 15.89
C ALA A 149 -9.17 -20.28 17.42
N LEU A 150 -9.14 -19.08 18.00
CA LEU A 150 -9.45 -18.87 19.43
C LEU A 150 -10.94 -19.06 19.77
N HIS A 151 -11.81 -19.18 18.75
CA HIS A 151 -13.21 -19.52 18.90
C HIS A 151 -13.46 -20.98 18.52
N ALA A 152 -14.03 -21.75 19.44
CA ALA A 152 -14.26 -23.19 19.26
C ALA A 152 -14.98 -23.52 17.93
N GLY A 153 -14.49 -24.55 17.23
CA GLY A 153 -15.07 -25.03 15.96
C GLY A 153 -14.61 -24.28 14.70
N SER A 154 -13.56 -23.47 14.79
CA SER A 154 -13.02 -22.72 13.64
C SER A 154 -11.68 -23.28 13.14
N GLU A 155 -11.71 -24.31 12.29
CA GLU A 155 -10.49 -25.06 11.91
C GLU A 155 -9.98 -24.81 10.47
N ASP A 156 -10.82 -24.32 9.56
CA ASP A 156 -10.42 -24.14 8.15
C ASP A 156 -9.71 -22.80 7.93
N GLY A 157 -8.49 -22.80 7.39
CA GLY A 157 -7.77 -21.58 6.96
C GLY A 157 -8.48 -20.82 5.83
N ARG A 158 -8.47 -19.49 5.86
CA ARG A 158 -9.16 -18.63 4.88
C ARG A 158 -8.24 -17.61 4.22
N VAL A 159 -7.06 -17.35 4.79
CA VAL A 159 -6.15 -16.31 4.32
C VAL A 159 -4.90 -16.96 3.72
N GLN A 160 -4.64 -16.67 2.45
CA GLN A 160 -3.34 -16.92 1.84
C GLN A 160 -2.46 -15.70 2.10
N LEU A 161 -1.33 -15.92 2.77
CA LEU A 161 -0.35 -14.85 2.95
C LEU A 161 0.48 -14.69 1.69
N THR A 162 0.66 -13.44 1.28
CA THR A 162 1.71 -13.04 0.36
C THR A 162 2.54 -11.92 0.99
N ARG A 163 3.83 -11.93 0.69
CA ARG A 163 4.81 -10.95 1.14
C ARG A 163 5.10 -9.98 0.01
N GLY A 164 5.10 -8.69 0.35
CA GLY A 164 5.56 -7.61 -0.49
C GLY A 164 6.60 -6.77 0.25
N ILE A 165 7.73 -6.49 -0.39
CA ILE A 165 8.78 -5.64 0.18
C ILE A 165 8.91 -4.31 -0.56
N HIS A 166 9.57 -3.36 0.10
CA HIS A 166 10.04 -2.13 -0.51
C HIS A 166 11.54 -1.93 -0.22
N VAL A 167 12.27 -1.41 -1.20
CA VAL A 167 13.69 -1.03 -1.07
C VAL A 167 13.80 0.48 -1.04
N VAL A 168 14.48 1.02 -0.04
CA VAL A 168 14.65 2.47 0.14
C VAL A 168 16.08 2.87 -0.22
N VAL A 169 16.23 3.89 -1.05
CA VAL A 169 17.52 4.46 -1.44
C VAL A 169 17.56 5.97 -1.18
N PRO A 170 18.75 6.57 -0.97
CA PRO A 170 18.86 8.03 -0.92
C PRO A 170 18.32 8.67 -2.19
N HIS A 171 17.51 9.74 -2.06
CA HIS A 171 16.84 10.37 -3.19
C HIS A 171 17.82 10.88 -4.25
N ASN A 172 19.01 11.35 -3.84
CA ASN A 172 20.02 11.81 -4.77
C ASN A 172 20.60 10.72 -5.69
N ARG A 173 20.44 9.42 -5.36
CA ARG A 173 20.83 8.31 -6.25
C ARG A 173 19.71 7.89 -7.20
N LEU A 174 18.47 8.25 -6.90
CA LEU A 174 17.31 8.01 -7.77
C LEU A 174 16.30 9.18 -7.67
N PRO A 175 16.66 10.38 -8.17
CA PRO A 175 15.91 11.62 -7.99
C PRO A 175 14.69 11.74 -8.92
N VAL A 176 13.77 10.78 -8.82
CA VAL A 176 12.50 10.81 -9.57
C VAL A 176 11.62 11.96 -9.09
N ARG A 177 10.99 12.69 -9.99
CA ARG A 177 10.15 13.85 -9.64
C ARG A 177 8.68 13.49 -9.41
N SER A 178 8.27 12.34 -9.94
CA SER A 178 6.94 11.79 -9.89
C SER A 178 6.98 10.37 -9.33
N ILE A 179 5.83 9.84 -8.90
CA ILE A 179 5.66 8.39 -8.80
C ILE A 179 5.76 7.82 -10.22
N ILE A 180 6.63 6.85 -10.47
CA ILE A 180 6.78 6.25 -11.80
C ILE A 180 6.41 4.79 -11.73
N ILE A 181 5.48 4.36 -12.60
CA ILE A 181 5.18 2.94 -12.79
C ILE A 181 6.24 2.33 -13.71
N LEU A 182 6.94 1.32 -13.21
CA LEU A 182 7.89 0.52 -13.95
C LEU A 182 7.31 -0.85 -14.32
N LYS A 183 7.94 -1.52 -15.27
CA LYS A 183 7.68 -2.92 -15.58
C LYS A 183 8.79 -3.80 -15.05
N ALA A 184 8.42 -4.79 -14.24
CA ALA A 184 9.32 -5.84 -13.85
C ALA A 184 9.39 -6.94 -14.93
N ALA A 185 10.35 -7.85 -14.79
CA ALA A 185 10.64 -8.89 -15.78
C ALA A 185 9.47 -9.84 -16.06
N ASP A 186 8.59 -10.05 -15.08
CA ASP A 186 7.39 -10.87 -15.17
C ASP A 186 6.15 -10.10 -15.70
N GLY A 187 6.33 -8.84 -16.09
CA GLY A 187 5.26 -7.97 -16.62
C GLY A 187 4.42 -7.28 -15.54
N ARG A 188 4.63 -7.59 -14.26
CA ARG A 188 4.00 -6.88 -13.15
C ARG A 188 4.50 -5.44 -13.09
N SER A 189 3.69 -4.60 -12.47
CA SER A 189 4.02 -3.20 -12.27
C SER A 189 4.75 -3.04 -10.94
N THR A 190 5.89 -2.36 -10.98
CA THR A 190 6.56 -1.84 -9.78
C THR A 190 6.51 -0.31 -9.83
N PHE A 191 6.92 0.34 -8.75
CA PHE A 191 6.85 1.77 -8.57
C PHE A 191 8.19 2.27 -8.06
N VAL A 192 8.57 3.46 -8.49
CA VAL A 192 9.55 4.29 -7.78
C VAL A 192 8.80 5.50 -7.26
N VAL A 193 8.89 5.75 -5.96
CA VAL A 193 8.15 6.81 -5.28
C VAL A 193 9.14 7.75 -4.58
N PRO A 194 9.11 9.06 -4.87
CA PRO A 194 9.88 10.03 -4.12
C PRO A 194 9.25 10.26 -2.74
N SER A 195 10.07 10.27 -1.68
CA SER A 195 9.64 10.48 -0.30
C SER A 195 10.70 11.25 0.49
N GLY A 196 10.59 12.58 0.46
CA GLY A 196 11.50 13.48 1.18
C GLY A 196 12.96 13.29 0.74
N ARG A 197 13.80 12.79 1.65
CA ARG A 197 15.24 12.54 1.39
C ARG A 197 15.52 11.17 0.75
N TYR A 198 14.48 10.38 0.48
CA TYR A 198 14.58 9.03 -0.06
C TYR A 198 13.73 8.86 -1.32
N SER A 199 14.04 7.82 -2.07
CA SER A 199 13.14 7.21 -3.04
C SER A 199 12.96 5.76 -2.64
N TYR A 200 11.73 5.24 -2.72
CA TYR A 200 11.49 3.83 -2.44
C TYR A 200 10.92 3.10 -3.66
N ILE A 201 11.28 1.83 -3.76
CA ILE A 201 10.99 0.96 -4.90
C ILE A 201 10.15 -0.20 -4.39
N GLY A 202 9.06 -0.55 -5.07
CA GLY A 202 8.24 -1.69 -4.68
C GLY A 202 7.05 -1.92 -5.59
N THR A 203 6.20 -2.91 -5.35
CA THR A 203 6.34 -3.99 -4.36
C THR A 203 6.60 -5.32 -5.05
N THR A 204 7.02 -6.33 -4.28
CA THR A 204 6.94 -7.74 -4.65
C THR A 204 5.58 -8.34 -4.27
N ASP A 205 5.35 -9.60 -4.68
CA ASP A 205 4.17 -10.40 -4.31
C ASP A 205 4.58 -11.87 -4.38
N THR A 206 4.99 -12.42 -3.25
CA THR A 206 5.48 -13.79 -3.13
C THR A 206 4.64 -14.54 -2.10
N VAL A 207 4.20 -15.75 -2.41
CA VAL A 207 3.54 -16.62 -1.42
C VAL A 207 4.43 -16.76 -0.19
N TYR A 208 3.85 -16.60 0.99
CA TYR A 208 4.56 -16.59 2.27
C TYR A 208 3.96 -17.61 3.23
N GLU A 209 4.80 -18.43 3.85
CA GLU A 209 4.38 -19.52 4.75
C GLU A 209 4.87 -19.33 6.20
N GLY A 210 5.60 -18.24 6.48
CA GLY A 210 6.14 -17.95 7.80
C GLY A 210 5.22 -17.11 8.70
N GLU A 211 5.81 -16.60 9.78
CA GLU A 211 5.16 -15.77 10.79
C GLU A 211 4.91 -14.34 10.28
N PRO A 212 3.67 -13.82 10.31
CA PRO A 212 3.36 -12.47 9.81
C PRO A 212 4.05 -11.32 10.56
N GLU A 213 4.53 -11.54 11.78
CA GLU A 213 5.17 -10.56 12.65
C GLU A 213 6.47 -10.01 12.05
N GLU A 214 7.29 -10.89 11.45
CA GLU A 214 8.60 -10.54 10.90
C GLU A 214 8.81 -11.23 9.54
N PRO A 215 8.11 -10.80 8.48
CA PRO A 215 8.15 -11.50 7.18
C PRO A 215 9.50 -11.39 6.45
N GLY A 216 10.36 -10.45 6.89
CA GLY A 216 11.69 -10.19 6.36
C GLY A 216 11.70 -9.76 4.89
N ALA A 217 12.89 -9.63 4.32
CA ALA A 217 13.10 -9.43 2.88
C ALA A 217 14.13 -10.45 2.40
N SER A 218 13.91 -11.07 1.24
CA SER A 218 14.91 -11.96 0.64
C SER A 218 15.80 -11.21 -0.34
N VAL A 219 16.99 -11.77 -0.60
CA VAL A 219 17.94 -11.21 -1.57
C VAL A 219 17.32 -11.20 -2.97
N GLU A 220 16.52 -12.21 -3.30
CA GLU A 220 15.81 -12.36 -4.58
C GLU A 220 14.76 -11.26 -4.76
N ASP A 221 13.99 -10.94 -3.72
CA ASP A 221 13.01 -9.85 -3.76
C ASP A 221 13.69 -8.49 -3.97
N VAL A 222 14.82 -8.26 -3.29
CA VAL A 222 15.61 -7.02 -3.46
C VAL A 222 16.17 -6.96 -4.88
N ALA A 223 16.78 -8.04 -5.36
CA ALA A 223 17.33 -8.11 -6.71
C ALA A 223 16.26 -7.90 -7.79
N TYR A 224 15.05 -8.44 -7.58
CA TYR A 224 13.90 -8.25 -8.47
C TYR A 224 13.52 -6.77 -8.61
N LEU A 225 13.45 -6.04 -7.49
CA LEU A 225 13.11 -4.61 -7.50
C LEU A 225 14.23 -3.75 -8.09
N LEU A 226 15.50 -4.05 -7.77
CA LEU A 226 16.63 -3.33 -8.35
C LEU A 226 16.75 -3.57 -9.86
N ALA A 227 16.42 -4.78 -10.33
CA ALA A 227 16.41 -5.09 -11.76
C ALA A 227 15.36 -4.28 -12.53
N SER A 228 14.18 -3.99 -11.95
CA SER A 228 13.17 -3.16 -12.63
C SER A 228 13.63 -1.71 -12.79
N VAL A 229 14.35 -1.19 -11.79
CA VAL A 229 14.98 0.14 -11.85
C VAL A 229 16.12 0.14 -12.86
N ALA A 230 17.04 -0.83 -12.79
CA ALA A 230 18.15 -0.95 -13.73
C ALA A 230 17.70 -1.14 -15.18
N HIS A 231 16.52 -1.72 -15.41
CA HIS A 231 15.93 -1.78 -16.74
C HIS A 231 15.48 -0.39 -17.24
N SER A 232 14.93 0.43 -16.35
CA SER A 232 14.18 1.64 -16.71
C SER A 232 15.01 2.94 -16.64
N PHE A 233 16.03 2.99 -15.79
CA PHE A 233 16.83 4.20 -15.55
C PHE A 233 18.31 4.02 -15.94
N GLU A 234 18.92 5.12 -16.37
CA GLU A 234 20.38 5.25 -16.46
C GLU A 234 20.98 5.34 -15.05
N ASP A 235 22.20 4.82 -14.87
CA ASP A 235 22.97 4.90 -13.62
C ASP A 235 22.20 4.49 -12.34
N ALA A 236 21.42 3.40 -12.45
CA ALA A 236 20.65 2.85 -11.34
C ALA A 236 21.53 2.55 -10.09
N PRO A 237 21.01 2.79 -8.88
CA PRO A 237 21.75 2.81 -7.61
C PRO A 237 22.39 1.50 -7.17
#